data_AF-A0A957X2U3-F1
#
_entry.id   AF-A0A957X2U3-F1
#
_cell.length_a   1.000
_cell.length_b   1.000
_cell.length_c   1.000
_cell.angle_alpha   90.00
_cell.angle_beta   90.00
_cell.angle_gamma   90.00
#
_symmetry.space_group_name_H-M   'P 1'
#
loop_
_entity.id
_entity.type
_entity.pdbx_description
1 polymer ?
#
loop_
_entity_poly.entity_id
_entity_poly.type
_entity_poly.pdbx_seq_one_letter_code
_entity_poly.pdbx_strand_id
1 'polypeptide(L)'
;VRWSNYEEVFAVVPVLGYALNTLIVTILGTAGIVLSSSLAAYSFARLRFKGRDGLFVAILATIMLPFAVTMIPTYILFSRLGWVGTFLPLIVPDWFGAPITIFLLRQFFRTIPMELEDAARIDGASRPRIFWSVILPLARPALTVVTVLAVLQHWNDFLGPLIYLKKREMYTLALGLNALQYFEGGLDWTHYVMVMATIMIVPVIIIYFLAQRALVEGIVLTGLKG
;
A
#
# COMPACT_ATOMS: atom_id res chain seq x y z
N VAL A 1 -8.09 -11.41 -32.55
CA VAL A 1 -7.98 -10.22 -31.66
C VAL A 1 -8.42 -9.00 -32.45
N ARG A 2 -9.42 -8.24 -31.98
CA ARG A 2 -9.86 -7.00 -32.63
C ARG A 2 -9.19 -5.83 -31.92
N TRP A 3 -8.14 -5.27 -32.51
CA TRP A 3 -7.32 -4.22 -31.89
C TRP A 3 -8.07 -2.91 -31.66
N SER A 4 -9.12 -2.63 -32.44
CA SER A 4 -9.95 -1.42 -32.26
C SER A 4 -10.60 -1.33 -30.88
N ASN A 5 -10.82 -2.47 -30.20
CA ASN A 5 -11.36 -2.50 -28.84
C ASN A 5 -10.48 -1.70 -27.84
N TYR A 6 -9.17 -1.60 -28.08
CA TYR A 6 -8.25 -0.83 -27.25
C TYR A 6 -8.41 0.67 -27.44
N GLU A 7 -8.88 1.15 -28.59
CA GLU A 7 -9.15 2.56 -28.82
C GLU A 7 -10.57 2.92 -28.39
N GLU A 8 -11.53 2.05 -28.76
CA GLU A 8 -12.95 2.23 -28.46
C GLU A 8 -13.23 2.30 -26.94
N VAL A 9 -12.49 1.54 -26.11
CA VAL A 9 -12.69 1.58 -24.65
C VAL A 9 -12.45 2.97 -24.06
N PHE A 10 -11.53 3.76 -24.63
CA PHE A 10 -11.25 5.12 -24.16
C PHE A 10 -12.34 6.12 -24.56
N ALA A 11 -13.14 5.80 -25.58
CA ALA A 11 -14.29 6.61 -25.99
C ALA A 11 -15.52 6.35 -25.11
N VAL A 12 -15.66 5.14 -24.57
CA VAL A 12 -16.83 4.75 -23.76
C VAL A 12 -16.58 4.89 -22.27
N VAL A 13 -15.34 4.71 -21.83
CA VAL A 13 -14.95 4.69 -20.42
C VAL A 13 -13.86 5.73 -20.19
N PRO A 14 -13.92 6.52 -19.11
CA PRO A 14 -12.85 7.47 -18.78
C PRO A 14 -11.63 6.76 -18.17
N VAL A 15 -11.02 5.85 -18.94
CA VAL A 15 -9.91 4.97 -18.52
C VAL A 15 -8.74 5.78 -17.96
N LEU A 16 -8.37 6.88 -18.62
CA LEU A 16 -7.29 7.76 -18.16
C LEU A 16 -7.59 8.41 -16.82
N GLY A 17 -8.85 8.82 -16.60
CA GLY A 17 -9.29 9.37 -15.31
C GLY A 17 -9.19 8.31 -14.22
N TYR A 18 -9.64 7.09 -14.49
CA TYR A 18 -9.55 5.99 -13.53
C TYR A 18 -8.10 5.59 -13.22
N ALA A 19 -7.24 5.60 -14.24
CA ALA A 19 -5.80 5.36 -14.07
C ALA A 19 -5.16 6.45 -13.20
N LEU A 20 -5.47 7.72 -13.44
CA LEU A 20 -4.97 8.83 -12.64
C LEU A 20 -5.44 8.74 -11.19
N ASN A 21 -6.72 8.45 -10.96
CA ASN A 21 -7.28 8.25 -9.61
C ASN A 21 -6.58 7.09 -8.88
N THR A 22 -6.35 5.97 -9.59
CA THR A 22 -5.63 4.80 -9.05
C THR A 22 -4.20 5.16 -8.69
N LEU A 23 -3.50 5.93 -9.53
CA LEU A 23 -2.14 6.39 -9.26
C LEU A 23 -2.10 7.33 -8.06
N ILE A 24 -3.03 8.27 -7.94
CA ILE A 24 -3.11 9.19 -6.80
C ILE A 24 -3.27 8.41 -5.50
N VAL A 25 -4.25 7.50 -5.43
CA VAL A 25 -4.51 6.69 -4.24
C VAL A 25 -3.30 5.78 -3.93
N THR A 26 -2.76 5.12 -4.94
CA THR A 26 -1.64 4.18 -4.79
C THR A 26 -0.37 4.88 -4.31
N ILE A 27 0.03 5.99 -4.93
CA ILE A 27 1.27 6.71 -4.60
C ILE A 27 1.17 7.32 -3.20
N LEU A 28 0.06 8.02 -2.91
CA LEU A 28 -0.10 8.70 -1.63
C LEU A 28 -0.32 7.72 -0.47
N GLY A 29 -1.09 6.65 -0.69
CA GLY A 29 -1.28 5.59 0.29
C GLY A 29 0.02 4.83 0.58
N THR A 30 0.74 4.42 -0.48
CA THR A 30 2.05 3.75 -0.33
C THR A 30 3.06 4.63 0.41
N ALA A 31 3.16 5.91 0.05
CA ALA A 31 4.05 6.84 0.74
C ALA A 31 3.67 6.96 2.23
N GLY A 32 2.37 7.06 2.52
CA GLY A 32 1.84 7.06 3.89
C GLY A 32 2.24 5.81 4.67
N ILE A 33 1.97 4.62 4.13
CA ILE A 33 2.32 3.34 4.77
C ILE A 33 3.82 3.26 5.04
N VAL A 34 4.66 3.50 4.03
CA VAL A 34 6.11 3.27 4.13
C VAL A 34 6.76 4.26 5.10
N LEU A 35 6.41 5.54 5.02
CA LEU A 35 6.99 6.57 5.89
C LEU A 35 6.55 6.39 7.34
N SER A 36 5.24 6.27 7.59
CA SER A 36 4.72 6.13 8.96
C SER A 36 5.18 4.81 9.60
N SER A 37 5.12 3.71 8.86
CA SER A 37 5.48 2.39 9.37
C SER A 37 6.98 2.27 9.61
N SER A 38 7.84 2.88 8.79
CA SER A 38 9.29 2.87 9.01
C SER A 38 9.69 3.66 10.27
N LEU A 39 9.05 4.81 10.53
CA LEU A 39 9.26 5.57 11.76
C LEU A 39 8.82 4.79 13.00
N ALA A 40 7.62 4.18 12.96
CA ALA A 40 7.12 3.36 14.05
C ALA A 40 8.02 2.13 14.28
N ALA A 41 8.37 1.42 13.21
CA ALA A 41 9.25 0.25 13.26
C ALA A 41 10.63 0.59 13.84
N TYR A 42 11.24 1.72 13.45
CA TYR A 42 12.53 2.16 14.00
C TYR A 42 12.41 2.41 15.51
N SER A 43 11.33 3.05 15.94
CA SER A 43 11.04 3.31 17.34
C SER A 43 10.91 2.01 18.15
N PHE A 44 10.17 1.02 17.65
CA PHE A 44 10.02 -0.28 18.31
C PHE A 44 11.26 -1.19 18.22
N ALA A 45 12.13 -1.00 17.23
CA ALA A 45 13.35 -1.78 17.06
C ALA A 45 14.51 -1.24 17.91
N ARG A 46 14.66 0.09 17.98
CA ARG A 46 15.88 0.74 18.49
C ARG A 46 15.69 1.56 19.74
N LEU A 47 14.52 2.17 19.94
CA LEU A 47 14.29 3.01 21.10
C LEU A 47 13.85 2.17 22.31
N ARG A 48 14.26 2.63 23.49
CA ARG A 48 13.82 2.07 24.78
C ARG A 48 12.86 3.07 25.41
N PHE A 49 11.61 2.65 25.62
CA PHE A 49 10.59 3.44 26.29
C PHE A 49 9.65 2.51 27.07
N LYS A 50 9.01 3.05 28.12
CA LYS A 50 8.12 2.28 28.98
C LYS A 50 6.91 1.78 28.19
N GLY A 51 6.60 0.49 28.31
CA GLY A 51 5.45 -0.12 27.62
C GLY A 51 5.69 -0.50 26.14
N ARG A 52 6.90 -0.31 25.61
CA ARG A 52 7.24 -0.60 24.20
C ARG A 52 6.75 -1.97 23.72
N ASP A 53 7.09 -3.04 24.44
CA ASP A 53 6.80 -4.40 23.99
C ASP A 53 5.31 -4.72 24.09
N GLY A 54 4.60 -4.17 25.10
CA GLY A 54 3.14 -4.27 25.20
C GLY A 54 2.41 -3.52 24.08
N LEU A 55 2.85 -2.30 23.75
CA LEU A 55 2.30 -1.55 22.61
C LEU A 55 2.56 -2.25 21.28
N PHE A 56 3.73 -2.87 21.12
CA PHE A 56 4.03 -3.65 19.91
C PHE A 56 3.10 -4.86 19.79
N VAL A 57 2.86 -5.60 20.88
CA VAL A 57 1.89 -6.71 20.89
C VAL A 57 0.48 -6.21 20.57
N ALA A 58 0.06 -5.06 21.11
CA ALA A 58 -1.24 -4.47 20.80
C ALA A 58 -1.39 -4.16 19.29
N ILE A 59 -0.35 -3.65 18.63
CA ILE A 59 -0.33 -3.44 17.18
C ILE A 59 -0.47 -4.77 16.43
N LEU A 60 0.22 -5.84 16.87
CA LEU A 60 0.07 -7.14 16.21
C LEU A 60 -1.32 -7.74 16.40
N ALA A 61 -1.96 -7.51 17.54
CA ALA A 61 -3.31 -7.97 17.80
C ALA A 61 -4.33 -7.37 16.81
N THR A 62 -4.08 -6.17 16.27
CA THR A 62 -5.00 -5.59 15.26
C THR A 62 -4.98 -6.32 13.92
N ILE A 63 -3.95 -7.13 13.64
CA ILE A 63 -3.88 -7.97 12.43
C ILE A 63 -4.94 -9.08 12.49
N MET A 64 -5.35 -9.50 13.70
CA MET A 64 -6.37 -10.53 13.89
C MET A 64 -7.80 -10.02 13.61
N LEU A 65 -8.00 -8.70 13.51
CA LEU A 65 -9.32 -8.13 13.24
C LEU A 65 -9.67 -8.31 11.76
N PRO A 66 -10.72 -9.06 11.42
CA PRO A 66 -11.14 -9.23 10.04
C PRO A 66 -11.73 -7.93 9.51
N PHE A 67 -11.44 -7.60 8.25
CA PHE A 67 -11.92 -6.40 7.58
C PHE A 67 -13.45 -6.22 7.69
N ALA A 68 -14.23 -7.31 7.58
CA ALA A 68 -15.68 -7.27 7.66
C ALA A 68 -16.22 -6.68 8.99
N VAL A 69 -15.50 -6.88 10.10
CA VAL A 69 -15.91 -6.38 11.42
C VAL A 69 -15.63 -4.87 11.56
N THR A 70 -14.54 -4.39 10.97
CA THR A 70 -14.16 -2.98 11.04
C THR A 70 -14.82 -2.13 9.95
N MET A 71 -15.31 -2.75 8.87
CA MET A 71 -15.89 -2.08 7.70
C MET A 71 -17.07 -1.16 8.06
N ILE A 72 -18.08 -1.63 8.79
CA ILE A 72 -19.25 -0.82 9.13
C ILE A 72 -18.87 0.36 10.06
N PRO A 73 -18.13 0.14 11.17
CA PRO A 73 -17.70 1.25 12.04
C PRO A 73 -16.86 2.31 11.31
N THR A 74 -15.92 1.87 10.46
CA THR A 74 -15.05 2.78 9.70
C THR A 74 -15.83 3.58 8.65
N TYR A 75 -16.82 2.97 7.99
CA TYR A 75 -17.74 3.70 7.12
C TYR A 75 -18.51 4.79 7.88
N ILE A 76 -19.10 4.45 9.03
CA ILE A 76 -19.83 5.43 9.85
C ILE A 76 -18.92 6.58 10.27
N LEU A 77 -17.67 6.28 10.66
CA LEU A 77 -16.67 7.28 11.02
C LEU A 77 -16.41 8.25 9.86
N PHE A 78 -16.06 7.73 8.68
CA PHE A 78 -15.76 8.58 7.53
C PHE A 78 -16.99 9.30 6.98
N SER A 79 -18.18 8.73 7.12
CA SER A 79 -19.42 9.41 6.78
C SER A 79 -19.67 10.60 7.72
N ARG A 80 -19.43 10.46 9.03
CA ARG A 80 -19.54 11.57 9.99
C ARG A 80 -18.49 12.65 9.78
N LEU A 81 -17.30 12.27 9.31
CA LEU A 81 -16.24 13.21 8.92
C LEU A 81 -16.52 13.90 7.57
N GLY A 82 -17.55 13.47 6.82
CA GLY A 82 -17.85 13.99 5.49
C GLY A 82 -16.84 13.57 4.41
N TRP A 83 -16.06 12.52 4.65
CA TRP A 83 -15.01 12.07 3.73
C TRP A 83 -15.52 11.12 2.64
N VAL A 84 -16.71 10.53 2.84
CA VAL A 84 -17.34 9.65 1.84
C VAL A 84 -17.62 10.46 0.57
N GLY A 85 -17.19 9.94 -0.57
CA GLY A 85 -17.20 10.63 -1.87
C GLY A 85 -15.86 11.27 -2.23
N THR A 86 -14.82 11.13 -1.40
CA THR A 86 -13.45 11.63 -1.65
C THR A 86 -12.43 10.49 -1.56
N PHE A 87 -11.17 10.76 -1.92
CA PHE A 87 -10.07 9.80 -1.73
C PHE A 87 -9.53 9.72 -0.29
N LEU A 88 -9.96 10.61 0.61
CA LEU A 88 -9.40 10.70 1.96
C LEU A 88 -9.51 9.38 2.76
N PRO A 89 -10.64 8.64 2.74
CA PRO A 89 -10.74 7.36 3.43
C PRO A 89 -9.76 6.29 2.92
N LEU A 90 -9.30 6.43 1.67
CA LEU A 90 -8.39 5.49 1.01
C LEU A 90 -6.91 5.84 1.19
N ILE A 91 -6.60 7.07 1.65
CA ILE A 91 -5.23 7.59 1.70
C ILE A 91 -4.84 7.94 3.13
N VAL A 92 -5.67 8.68 3.85
CA VAL A 92 -5.30 9.25 5.15
C VAL A 92 -4.99 8.18 6.21
N PRO A 93 -5.77 7.08 6.33
CA PRO A 93 -5.47 6.01 7.29
C PRO A 93 -4.07 5.42 7.16
N ASP A 94 -3.53 5.35 5.94
CA ASP A 94 -2.20 4.81 5.65
C ASP A 94 -1.06 5.57 6.32
N TRP A 95 -1.28 6.86 6.60
CA TRP A 95 -0.31 7.71 7.30
C TRP A 95 -0.24 7.43 8.81
N PHE A 96 -1.11 6.57 9.33
CA PHE A 96 -1.07 6.10 10.72
C PHE A 96 -0.37 4.75 10.90
N GLY A 97 0.17 4.19 9.81
CA GLY A 97 0.97 2.97 9.80
C GLY A 97 0.15 1.71 9.58
N ALA A 98 0.80 0.73 8.95
CA ALA A 98 0.22 -0.58 8.69
C ALA A 98 0.87 -1.64 9.59
N PRO A 99 0.11 -2.37 10.42
CA PRO A 99 0.67 -3.32 11.41
C PRO A 99 1.66 -4.34 10.84
N ILE A 100 1.35 -4.93 9.67
CA ILE A 100 2.22 -5.91 9.00
C ILE A 100 3.52 -5.24 8.53
N THR A 101 3.44 -4.04 7.94
CA THR A 101 4.61 -3.28 7.49
C THR A 101 5.50 -2.88 8.68
N ILE A 102 4.89 -2.40 9.78
CA ILE A 102 5.61 -2.09 11.03
C ILE A 102 6.32 -3.33 11.55
N PHE A 103 5.65 -4.47 11.57
CA PHE A 103 6.24 -5.73 12.01
C PHE A 103 7.45 -6.11 11.15
N LEU A 104 7.28 -6.18 9.83
CA LEU A 104 8.34 -6.58 8.90
C LEU A 104 9.56 -5.66 8.98
N LEU A 105 9.35 -4.34 8.92
CA LEU A 105 10.44 -3.37 9.02
C LEU A 105 11.12 -3.42 10.40
N ARG A 106 10.36 -3.66 11.48
CA ARG A 106 10.97 -3.80 12.82
C ARG A 106 11.87 -5.03 12.88
N GLN A 107 11.43 -6.17 12.33
CA GLN A 107 12.27 -7.37 12.31
C GLN A 107 13.55 -7.12 11.52
N PHE A 108 13.44 -6.49 10.35
CA PHE A 108 14.61 -6.13 9.57
C PHE A 108 15.54 -5.15 10.30
N PHE A 109 15.01 -4.06 10.86
CA PHE A 109 15.86 -3.10 11.57
C PHE A 109 16.62 -3.74 12.74
N ARG A 110 16.07 -4.77 13.39
CA ARG A 110 16.77 -5.51 14.45
C ARG A 110 17.96 -6.34 13.96
N THR A 111 18.04 -6.68 12.68
CA THR A 111 19.19 -7.42 12.11
C THR A 111 20.38 -6.51 11.84
N ILE A 112 20.16 -5.19 11.68
CA ILE A 112 21.22 -4.21 11.48
C ILE A 112 22.06 -4.11 12.78
N PRO A 113 23.39 -4.24 12.74
CA PRO A 113 24.25 -4.10 13.92
C PRO A 113 24.10 -2.74 14.61
N MET A 114 24.06 -2.73 15.94
CA MET A 114 23.92 -1.48 16.73
C MET A 114 25.17 -0.59 16.63
N GLU A 115 26.34 -1.20 16.43
CA GLU A 115 27.64 -0.52 16.32
C GLU A 115 27.66 0.57 15.24
N LEU A 116 26.89 0.40 14.16
CA LEU A 116 26.75 1.40 13.10
C LEU A 116 26.06 2.68 13.58
N GLU A 117 25.07 2.54 14.47
CA GLU A 117 24.39 3.68 15.08
C GLU A 117 25.27 4.35 16.14
N ASP A 118 26.02 3.56 16.91
CA ASP A 118 26.93 4.07 17.94
C ASP A 118 28.10 4.84 17.31
N ALA A 119 28.67 4.34 16.21
CA ALA A 119 29.67 5.07 15.42
C ALA A 119 29.13 6.41 14.91
N ALA A 120 27.92 6.43 14.32
CA ALA A 120 27.30 7.67 13.87
C ALA A 120 27.02 8.66 15.02
N ARG A 121 26.73 8.18 16.24
CA ARG A 121 26.58 9.04 17.42
C ARG A 121 27.91 9.64 17.88
N ILE A 122 29.00 8.86 17.80
CA ILE A 122 30.36 9.36 18.07
C ILE A 122 30.71 10.47 17.08
N ASP A 123 30.29 10.34 15.81
CA ASP A 123 30.42 11.38 14.77
C ASP A 123 29.45 12.57 14.94
N GLY A 124 28.69 12.63 16.04
CA GLY A 124 27.78 13.73 16.36
C GLY A 124 26.45 13.70 15.61
N ALA A 125 26.07 12.60 14.97
CA ALA A 125 24.78 12.49 14.29
C ALA A 125 23.61 12.42 15.29
N SER A 126 22.59 13.26 15.08
CA SER A 126 21.33 13.19 15.81
C SER A 126 20.52 11.96 15.41
N ARG A 127 19.59 11.51 16.26
CA ARG A 127 18.75 10.32 15.97
C ARG A 127 17.97 10.41 14.64
N PRO A 128 17.32 11.54 14.29
CA PRO A 128 16.70 11.66 12.97
C PRO A 128 17.72 11.49 11.84
N ARG A 129 18.92 12.05 11.97
CA ARG A 129 20.00 11.88 10.98
C ARG A 129 20.45 10.42 10.87
N ILE A 130 20.59 9.71 11.99
CA ILE A 130 20.92 8.26 11.98
C ILE A 130 19.83 7.46 11.25
N PHE A 131 18.56 7.74 11.53
CA PHE A 131 17.46 7.08 10.85
C PHE A 131 17.51 7.28 9.33
N TRP A 132 17.61 8.54 8.87
CA TRP A 132 17.58 8.87 7.44
C TRP A 132 18.87 8.51 6.69
N SER A 133 20.03 8.67 7.32
CA SER A 133 21.33 8.53 6.65
C SER A 133 22.02 7.18 6.87
N VAL A 134 21.61 6.40 7.88
CA VAL A 134 22.23 5.10 8.18
C VAL A 134 21.21 3.98 8.04
N ILE A 135 20.09 4.07 8.75
CA ILE A 135 19.14 2.95 8.85
C ILE A 135 18.35 2.74 7.56
N LEU A 136 17.75 3.79 7.00
CA LEU A 136 16.96 3.65 5.77
C LEU A 136 17.79 3.16 4.56
N PRO A 137 19.03 3.66 4.31
CA PRO A 137 19.87 3.13 3.24
C PRO A 137 20.22 1.64 3.39
N LEU A 138 20.52 1.19 4.62
CA LEU A 138 20.78 -0.22 4.91
C LEU A 138 19.51 -1.08 4.80
N ALA A 139 18.34 -0.48 5.01
CA ALA A 139 17.05 -1.14 4.91
C ALA A 139 16.39 -1.08 3.54
N ARG A 140 17.11 -0.62 2.50
CA ARG A 140 16.62 -0.59 1.11
C ARG A 140 15.99 -1.92 0.66
N PRO A 141 16.55 -3.11 0.95
CA PRO A 141 15.91 -4.37 0.55
C PRO A 141 14.51 -4.53 1.16
N ALA A 142 14.37 -4.34 2.47
CA ALA A 142 13.08 -4.45 3.15
C ALA A 142 12.10 -3.34 2.75
N LEU A 143 12.58 -2.11 2.59
CA LEU A 143 11.77 -0.98 2.11
C LEU A 143 11.20 -1.24 0.71
N THR A 144 12.00 -1.80 -0.19
CA THR A 144 11.53 -2.18 -1.53
C THR A 144 10.42 -3.22 -1.44
N VAL A 145 10.58 -4.26 -0.63
CA VAL A 145 9.56 -5.30 -0.44
C VAL A 145 8.24 -4.69 0.05
N VAL A 146 8.27 -3.92 1.14
CA VAL A 146 7.03 -3.37 1.70
C VAL A 146 6.41 -2.30 0.79
N THR A 147 7.22 -1.56 0.03
CA THR A 147 6.73 -0.61 -0.98
C THR A 147 5.99 -1.34 -2.08
N VAL A 148 6.57 -2.42 -2.61
CA VAL A 148 5.94 -3.23 -3.67
C VAL A 148 4.64 -3.85 -3.17
N LEU A 149 4.62 -4.42 -1.97
CA LEU A 149 3.40 -4.96 -1.38
C LEU A 149 2.31 -3.90 -1.21
N ALA A 150 2.66 -2.70 -0.72
CA ALA A 150 1.71 -1.60 -0.58
C ALA A 150 1.17 -1.11 -1.93
N VAL A 151 2.03 -0.96 -2.95
CA VAL A 151 1.61 -0.61 -4.30
C VAL A 151 0.64 -1.63 -4.86
N LEU A 152 0.95 -2.93 -4.73
CA LEU A 152 0.06 -3.99 -5.20
C LEU A 152 -1.28 -3.98 -4.44
N GLN A 153 -1.26 -3.72 -3.14
CA GLN A 153 -2.47 -3.63 -2.33
C GLN A 153 -3.38 -2.50 -2.82
N HIS A 154 -2.86 -1.28 -2.97
CA HIS A 154 -3.67 -0.13 -3.42
C HIS A 154 -4.08 -0.22 -4.89
N TRP A 155 -3.20 -0.72 -5.76
CA TRP A 155 -3.48 -0.85 -7.19
C TRP A 155 -4.64 -1.82 -7.46
N ASN A 156 -4.71 -2.90 -6.68
CA ASN A 156 -5.75 -3.91 -6.79
C ASN A 156 -6.95 -3.69 -5.85
N ASP A 157 -6.95 -2.63 -5.05
CA ASP A 157 -8.04 -2.40 -4.10
C ASP A 157 -9.33 -2.08 -4.85
N PHE A 158 -10.32 -2.92 -4.60
CA PHE A 158 -11.67 -2.79 -5.11
C PHE A 158 -12.65 -2.40 -4.01
N LEU A 159 -12.56 -3.03 -2.84
CA LEU A 159 -13.55 -2.88 -1.77
C LEU A 159 -13.51 -1.48 -1.16
N GLY A 160 -12.32 -0.91 -0.92
CA GLY A 160 -12.20 0.45 -0.42
C GLY A 160 -12.90 1.45 -1.35
N PRO A 161 -12.52 1.54 -2.63
CA PRO A 161 -13.18 2.39 -3.61
C PRO A 161 -14.68 2.17 -3.70
N LEU A 162 -15.15 0.90 -3.72
CA LEU A 162 -16.57 0.57 -3.78
C LEU A 162 -17.36 1.14 -2.60
N ILE A 163 -16.79 1.11 -1.39
CA ILE A 163 -17.44 1.57 -0.16
C ILE A 163 -17.48 3.10 -0.10
N TYR A 164 -16.40 3.77 -0.51
CA TYR A 164 -16.20 5.20 -0.23
C TYR A 164 -16.45 6.12 -1.42
N LEU A 165 -16.29 5.68 -2.66
CA LEU A 165 -16.41 6.53 -3.85
C LEU A 165 -17.83 6.48 -4.41
N LYS A 166 -18.43 7.67 -4.60
CA LYS A 166 -19.82 7.79 -5.05
C LYS A 166 -19.97 8.21 -6.51
N LYS A 167 -19.07 9.05 -7.01
CA LYS A 167 -19.15 9.60 -8.36
C LYS A 167 -18.30 8.77 -9.33
N ARG A 168 -18.82 8.52 -10.54
CA ARG A 168 -18.10 7.76 -11.58
C ARG A 168 -16.74 8.39 -11.89
N GLU A 169 -16.65 9.72 -11.99
CA GLU A 169 -15.39 10.44 -12.23
C GLU A 169 -14.28 10.16 -11.19
N MET A 170 -14.64 9.68 -10.00
CA MET A 170 -13.72 9.36 -8.92
C MET A 170 -13.24 7.91 -8.95
N TYR A 171 -13.84 7.03 -9.76
CA TYR A 171 -13.55 5.60 -9.69
C TYR A 171 -12.07 5.30 -9.95
N THR A 172 -11.56 4.28 -9.28
CA THR A 172 -10.27 3.65 -9.59
C THR A 172 -10.45 2.66 -10.74
N LEU A 173 -9.36 2.17 -11.33
CA LEU A 173 -9.38 1.20 -12.43
C LEU A 173 -10.13 -0.08 -12.04
N ALA A 174 -9.88 -0.60 -10.83
CA ALA A 174 -10.54 -1.80 -10.33
C ALA A 174 -12.06 -1.63 -10.21
N LEU A 175 -12.51 -0.50 -9.65
CA LEU A 175 -13.94 -0.18 -9.53
C LEU A 175 -14.58 0.10 -10.90
N GLY A 176 -13.86 0.83 -11.77
CA GLY A 176 -14.29 1.14 -13.12
C GLY A 176 -14.47 -0.11 -13.99
N LEU A 177 -13.54 -1.08 -13.89
CA LEU A 177 -13.65 -2.39 -14.54
C LEU A 177 -14.91 -3.13 -14.07
N ASN A 178 -15.18 -3.16 -12.77
CA ASN A 178 -16.36 -3.81 -12.23
C ASN A 178 -17.66 -3.13 -12.71
N ALA A 179 -17.68 -1.80 -12.78
CA ALA A 179 -18.84 -1.05 -13.26
C ALA A 179 -19.23 -1.38 -14.72
N LEU A 180 -18.30 -1.87 -15.54
CA LEU A 180 -18.59 -2.30 -16.92
C LEU A 180 -19.40 -3.59 -16.99
N GLN A 181 -19.36 -4.43 -15.95
CA GLN A 181 -20.14 -5.67 -15.90
C GLN A 181 -21.63 -5.40 -15.70
N TYR A 182 -21.98 -4.22 -15.17
CA TYR A 182 -23.35 -3.81 -14.86
C TYR A 182 -23.89 -2.73 -15.80
N PHE A 183 -23.19 -2.47 -16.92
CA PHE A 183 -23.68 -1.51 -17.91
C PHE A 183 -24.94 -2.08 -18.59
N GLU A 184 -26.09 -1.47 -18.28
CA GLU A 184 -27.40 -1.90 -18.80
C GLU A 184 -27.48 -1.69 -20.31
N GLY A 185 -27.95 -2.72 -21.04
CA GLY A 185 -28.19 -2.63 -22.49
C GLY A 185 -28.19 -3.94 -23.27
N GLY A 186 -27.90 -5.10 -22.63
CA GLY A 186 -27.93 -6.41 -23.32
C GLY A 186 -26.83 -6.62 -24.36
N LEU A 187 -25.88 -5.69 -24.47
CA LEU A 187 -24.69 -5.81 -25.32
C LEU A 187 -23.57 -6.52 -24.55
N ASP A 188 -22.85 -7.38 -25.24
CA ASP A 188 -21.71 -8.11 -24.67
C ASP A 188 -20.49 -7.18 -24.52
N TRP A 189 -20.36 -6.52 -23.36
CA TRP A 189 -19.21 -5.68 -23.00
C TRP A 189 -17.95 -6.49 -22.60
N THR A 190 -17.98 -7.82 -22.70
CA THR A 190 -16.88 -8.70 -22.28
C THR A 190 -15.56 -8.31 -22.95
N HIS A 191 -15.60 -7.88 -24.21
CA HIS A 191 -14.40 -7.45 -24.92
C HIS A 191 -13.73 -6.22 -24.29
N TYR A 192 -14.49 -5.25 -23.77
CA TYR A 192 -13.94 -4.10 -23.05
C TYR A 192 -13.49 -4.44 -21.63
N VAL A 193 -14.20 -5.34 -20.96
CA VAL A 193 -13.77 -5.91 -19.66
C VAL A 193 -12.40 -6.58 -19.79
N MET A 194 -12.19 -7.36 -20.86
CA MET A 194 -10.90 -8.03 -21.13
C MET A 194 -9.78 -7.03 -21.44
N VAL A 195 -10.07 -5.95 -22.17
CA VAL A 195 -9.10 -4.85 -22.41
C VAL A 195 -8.72 -4.17 -21.10
N MET A 196 -9.70 -3.78 -20.27
CA MET A 196 -9.45 -3.14 -18.98
C MET A 196 -8.69 -4.06 -18.00
N ALA A 197 -9.00 -5.36 -17.97
CA ALA A 197 -8.25 -6.33 -17.19
C ALA A 197 -6.78 -6.43 -17.66
N THR A 198 -6.54 -6.36 -18.98
CA THR A 198 -5.19 -6.31 -19.55
C THR A 198 -4.45 -5.03 -19.12
N ILE A 199 -5.12 -3.88 -19.14
CA ILE A 199 -4.54 -2.61 -18.67
C ILE A 199 -4.19 -2.69 -17.18
N MET A 200 -5.03 -3.31 -16.36
CA MET A 200 -4.78 -3.46 -14.91
C MET A 200 -3.59 -4.36 -14.60
N ILE A 201 -3.37 -5.44 -15.36
CA ILE A 201 -2.32 -6.42 -15.06
C ILE A 201 -0.93 -5.97 -15.54
N VAL A 202 -0.84 -5.15 -16.59
CA VAL A 202 0.44 -4.69 -17.15
C VAL A 202 1.34 -4.01 -16.11
N PRO A 203 0.87 -3.04 -15.30
CA PRO A 203 1.69 -2.40 -14.28
C PRO A 203 2.14 -3.37 -13.18
N VAL A 204 1.29 -4.33 -12.80
CA VAL A 204 1.64 -5.37 -11.81
C VAL A 204 2.80 -6.23 -12.32
N ILE A 205 2.76 -6.63 -13.59
CA ILE A 205 3.83 -7.39 -14.24
C ILE A 205 5.13 -6.58 -14.28
N ILE A 206 5.06 -5.29 -14.65
CA ILE A 206 6.24 -4.41 -14.68
C ILE A 206 6.86 -4.29 -13.29
N ILE A 207 6.04 -4.01 -12.27
CA ILE A 207 6.50 -3.91 -10.88
C ILE A 207 7.14 -5.21 -10.44
N TYR A 208 6.54 -6.36 -10.76
CA TYR A 208 7.11 -7.67 -10.43
C TYR A 208 8.50 -7.85 -11.05
N PHE A 209 8.69 -7.58 -12.34
CA PHE A 209 10.00 -7.71 -12.99
C PHE A 209 11.07 -6.77 -12.43
N LEU A 210 10.69 -5.56 -12.01
CA LEU A 210 11.59 -4.62 -11.35
C LEU A 210 11.91 -5.05 -9.91
N ALA A 211 10.96 -5.64 -9.21
CA ALA A 211 11.06 -6.00 -7.80
C ALA A 211 11.57 -7.42 -7.53
N GLN A 212 11.56 -8.32 -8.52
CA GLN A 212 11.81 -9.76 -8.34
C GLN A 212 13.10 -10.08 -7.56
N ARG A 213 14.19 -9.35 -7.80
CA ARG A 213 15.46 -9.56 -7.08
C ARG A 213 15.32 -9.21 -5.60
N ALA A 214 14.71 -8.07 -5.30
CA ALA A 214 14.47 -7.62 -3.92
C ALA A 214 13.44 -8.49 -3.19
N LEU A 215 12.42 -9.01 -3.90
CA LEU A 215 11.44 -9.94 -3.33
C LEU A 215 12.10 -11.27 -2.97
N VAL A 216 12.95 -11.82 -3.85
CA VAL A 216 13.68 -13.07 -3.57
C VAL A 216 14.66 -12.91 -2.40
N GLU A 217 15.42 -11.82 -2.36
CA GLU A 217 16.34 -11.52 -1.24
C GLU A 217 15.59 -11.28 0.09
N GLY A 218 14.40 -10.67 0.03
CA GLY A 218 13.54 -10.43 1.20
C GLY A 218 12.91 -11.69 1.79
N ILE A 219 12.51 -12.65 0.94
CA ILE A 219 11.95 -13.94 1.37
C ILE A 219 13.00 -14.77 2.12
N VAL A 220 14.26 -14.71 1.71
CA VAL A 220 15.38 -15.41 2.37
C VAL A 220 15.57 -14.94 3.83
N LEU A 221 15.29 -13.66 4.12
CA LEU A 221 15.35 -13.12 5.48
C LEU A 221 14.18 -13.56 6.38
N THR A 222 13.04 -13.96 5.80
CA THR A 222 11.91 -14.53 6.55
C THR A 222 12.04 -16.03 6.83
N GLY A 223 12.92 -16.74 6.11
CA GLY A 223 13.08 -18.20 6.17
C GLY A 223 14.33 -18.71 6.90
N LEU A 224 15.34 -17.88 7.17
CA LEU A 224 16.56 -18.30 7.86
C LEU A 224 16.50 -18.03 9.37
N LYS A 225 15.87 -18.95 10.10
CA LYS A 225 16.29 -19.49 11.41
C LYS A 225 15.21 -20.43 11.98
N GLY A 226 15.20 -21.65 11.43
CA GLY A 226 14.88 -22.90 12.13
C GLY A 226 16.09 -23.80 11.99
#